data_AF-A0A0G2FH88-F1
#
_entry.id   AF-A0A0G2FH88-F1
#
_cell.length_a   1.000
_cell.length_b   1.000
_cell.length_c   1.000
_cell.angle_alpha   90.00
_cell.angle_beta   90.00
_cell.angle_gamma   90.00
#
_symmetry.space_group_name_H-M   'P 1'
#
loop_
_entity.id
_entity.type
_entity.pdbx_description
1 polymer ?
#
loop_
_entity_poly.entity_id
_entity_poly.type
_entity_poly.pdbx_seq_one_letter_code
_entity_poly.pdbx_strand_id
1 'polypeptide(L)'
;MVKFLRLRGDEIRSPGGTLILAFPCQSEDDHRVWWGLGLAMRDAFLSAAADGYLDNDVVLRHGNSMGTRTVEQVHEALEQVKDVWSIEHLSQKDALHPGYSSYLEACVGAGEDQKRDAYVDFARTLVEMTYAVYTPFLLQAIRKAKNNGSSNGAEVGASGANEEKELIEKLKHRSLGYYCEREMGSPFWIPYIYVRLGRK
;
A
#
# COMPACT_ATOMS: atom_id res chain seq x y z
N MET A 1 -14.30 -9.89 -4.70
CA MET A 1 -15.47 -9.12 -4.22
C MET A 1 -16.76 -9.94 -4.26
N VAL A 2 -17.26 -10.38 -5.42
CA VAL A 2 -18.50 -11.17 -5.55
C VAL A 2 -18.62 -12.32 -4.54
N LYS A 3 -17.61 -13.21 -4.50
CA LYS A 3 -17.57 -14.33 -3.52
C LYS A 3 -17.68 -13.85 -2.07
N PHE A 4 -16.95 -12.80 -1.71
CA PHE A 4 -16.98 -12.23 -0.36
C PHE A 4 -18.38 -11.69 -0.02
N LEU A 5 -19.01 -10.95 -0.94
CA LEU A 5 -20.34 -10.37 -0.72
C LEU A 5 -21.42 -11.44 -0.59
N ARG A 6 -21.35 -12.53 -1.36
CA ARG A 6 -22.27 -13.67 -1.19
C ARG A 6 -22.13 -14.30 0.18
N LEU A 7 -20.90 -14.62 0.59
CA LEU A 7 -20.62 -15.19 1.92
C LEU A 7 -21.10 -14.26 3.06
N ARG A 8 -20.89 -12.95 2.95
CA ARG A 8 -21.42 -12.00 3.94
C ARG A 8 -22.95 -11.96 3.98
N GLY A 9 -23.61 -12.18 2.84
CA GLY A 9 -25.07 -12.21 2.76
C GLY A 9 -25.69 -13.42 3.44
N ASP A 10 -24.96 -14.55 3.46
CA ASP A 10 -25.35 -15.77 4.16
C ASP A 10 -25.20 -15.64 5.70
N GLU A 11 -24.26 -14.80 6.14
CA GLU A 11 -23.98 -14.52 7.54
C GLU A 11 -24.89 -13.43 8.13
N ILE A 12 -25.15 -12.36 7.37
CA ILE A 12 -26.02 -11.26 7.78
C ILE A 12 -27.46 -11.64 7.43
N ARG A 13 -28.11 -12.35 8.37
CA ARG A 13 -29.42 -12.98 8.14
C ARG A 13 -30.62 -12.06 8.38
N SER A 14 -30.43 -10.95 9.08
CA SER A 14 -31.51 -10.02 9.39
C SER A 14 -31.85 -9.16 8.17
N PRO A 15 -33.11 -9.15 7.70
CA PRO A 15 -33.56 -8.17 6.72
C PRO A 15 -33.24 -6.75 7.20
N GLY A 16 -32.67 -5.92 6.32
CA GLY A 16 -32.19 -4.57 6.67
C GLY A 16 -30.84 -4.52 7.37
N GLY A 17 -30.16 -5.66 7.59
CA GLY A 17 -28.77 -5.68 8.06
C GLY A 17 -27.85 -4.94 7.08
N THR A 18 -26.90 -4.15 7.59
CA THR A 18 -26.04 -3.30 6.75
C THR A 18 -24.61 -3.84 6.70
N LEU A 19 -24.00 -3.75 5.52
CA LEU A 19 -22.56 -3.95 5.32
C LEU A 19 -21.95 -2.66 4.78
N ILE A 20 -20.96 -2.12 5.50
CA ILE A 20 -20.20 -0.94 5.08
C ILE A 20 -18.78 -1.38 4.75
N LEU A 21 -18.31 -1.03 3.54
CA LEU A 21 -16.97 -1.32 3.06
C LEU A 21 -16.25 -0.01 2.73
N ALA A 22 -15.00 0.10 3.14
CA ALA A 22 -14.09 1.16 2.74
C ALA A 22 -12.75 0.53 2.36
N PHE A 23 -12.27 0.78 1.15
CA PHE A 23 -10.99 0.23 0.68
C PHE A 23 -10.32 1.14 -0.35
N PRO A 24 -8.98 1.12 -0.45
CA PRO A 24 -8.26 1.87 -1.47
C PRO A 24 -8.70 1.44 -2.87
N CYS A 25 -8.84 2.40 -3.78
CA CYS A 25 -9.26 2.16 -5.15
C CYS A 25 -8.23 2.69 -6.15
N GLN A 26 -8.41 2.33 -7.41
CA GLN A 26 -7.72 3.01 -8.50
C GLN A 26 -8.56 4.23 -8.86
N SER A 27 -7.99 5.42 -8.72
CA SER A 27 -8.62 6.66 -9.19
C SER A 27 -8.61 6.67 -10.72
N GLU A 28 -9.72 7.11 -11.33
CA GLU A 28 -9.78 7.38 -12.77
C GLU A 28 -8.93 8.60 -13.16
N ASP A 29 -8.76 9.56 -12.25
CA ASP A 29 -7.83 10.67 -12.43
C ASP A 29 -6.39 10.18 -12.22
N ASP A 30 -5.67 10.05 -13.34
CA ASP A 30 -4.37 9.39 -13.58
C ASP A 30 -3.15 9.98 -12.84
N HIS A 31 -3.33 10.79 -11.80
CA HIS A 31 -2.27 11.68 -11.29
C HIS A 31 -2.05 11.72 -9.77
N ARG A 32 -2.59 10.77 -8.99
CA ARG A 32 -2.59 10.93 -7.52
C ARG A 32 -1.58 10.03 -6.80
N VAL A 33 -0.48 10.66 -6.41
CA VAL A 33 0.47 10.52 -5.27
C VAL A 33 0.68 9.16 -4.58
N TRP A 34 -0.33 8.30 -4.41
CA TRP A 34 -0.11 6.90 -3.99
C TRP A 34 0.83 6.17 -4.97
N TRP A 35 0.78 6.55 -6.25
CA TRP A 35 1.72 6.07 -7.26
C TRP A 35 3.16 6.50 -6.97
N GLY A 36 3.40 7.71 -6.48
CA GLY A 36 4.74 8.23 -6.18
C GLY A 36 5.50 7.35 -5.19
N LEU A 37 4.83 6.91 -4.12
CA LEU A 37 5.41 6.00 -3.14
C LEU A 37 5.65 4.60 -3.68
N GLY A 38 4.70 4.05 -4.45
CA GLY A 38 4.89 2.76 -5.12
C GLY A 38 6.06 2.77 -6.11
N LEU A 39 6.21 3.85 -6.87
CA LEU A 39 7.34 4.05 -7.78
C LEU A 39 8.66 4.21 -7.01
N ALA A 40 8.69 4.99 -5.92
CA ALA A 40 9.88 5.16 -5.10
C ALA A 40 10.36 3.83 -4.48
N MET A 41 9.41 2.97 -4.06
CA MET A 41 9.73 1.61 -3.63
C MET A 41 10.26 0.73 -4.77
N ARG A 42 9.60 0.76 -5.93
CA ARG A 42 10.06 0.01 -7.11
C ARG A 42 11.49 0.38 -7.47
N ASP A 43 11.79 1.67 -7.48
CA ASP A 43 13.11 2.14 -7.89
C ASP A 43 14.17 1.86 -6.80
N ALA A 44 13.78 1.87 -5.52
CA ALA A 44 14.61 1.35 -4.44
C ALA A 44 14.94 -0.14 -4.61
N PHE A 45 13.97 -0.96 -5.04
CA PHE A 45 14.17 -2.39 -5.26
C PHE A 45 15.06 -2.66 -6.47
N LEU A 46 14.83 -1.96 -7.57
CA LEU A 46 15.66 -2.04 -8.78
C LEU A 46 17.11 -1.61 -8.49
N SER A 47 17.29 -0.51 -7.75
CA SER A 47 18.61 -0.04 -7.34
C SER A 47 19.30 -1.05 -6.40
N ALA A 48 18.57 -1.64 -5.44
CA ALA A 48 19.13 -2.66 -4.56
C ALA A 48 19.53 -3.93 -5.32
N ALA A 49 18.79 -4.30 -6.37
CA ALA A 49 19.14 -5.43 -7.21
C ALA A 49 20.37 -5.14 -8.10
N ALA A 50 20.45 -3.93 -8.67
CA ALA A 50 21.61 -3.50 -9.44
C ALA A 50 22.91 -3.52 -8.61
N ASP A 51 22.82 -3.18 -7.33
CA ASP A 51 23.95 -3.21 -6.38
C ASP A 51 24.24 -4.61 -5.80
N GLY A 52 23.45 -5.63 -6.16
CA GLY A 52 23.61 -7.00 -5.67
C GLY A 52 23.09 -7.26 -4.25
N TYR A 53 22.35 -6.31 -3.65
CA TYR A 53 21.73 -6.48 -2.33
C TYR A 53 20.38 -7.20 -2.35
N LEU A 54 19.75 -7.30 -3.53
CA LEU A 54 18.46 -7.95 -3.72
C LEU A 54 18.48 -8.83 -4.97
N ASP A 55 17.92 -10.03 -4.89
CA ASP A 55 17.81 -10.91 -6.06
C ASP A 55 16.78 -10.35 -7.06
N ASN A 56 17.11 -10.37 -8.35
CA ASN A 56 16.19 -9.97 -9.43
C ASN A 56 14.89 -10.78 -9.38
N ASP A 57 14.93 -12.04 -8.97
CA ASP A 57 13.75 -12.88 -8.80
C ASP A 57 12.80 -12.33 -7.73
N VAL A 58 13.33 -11.69 -6.67
CA VAL A 58 12.53 -11.04 -5.64
C VAL A 58 11.86 -9.79 -6.20
N VAL A 59 12.57 -8.99 -6.99
CA VAL A 59 12.02 -7.79 -7.64
C VAL A 59 10.87 -8.16 -8.60
N LEU A 60 11.06 -9.20 -9.42
CA LEU A 60 10.05 -9.66 -10.38
C LEU A 60 8.82 -10.28 -9.69
N ARG A 61 9.03 -11.04 -8.61
CA ARG A 61 7.93 -11.68 -7.85
C ARG A 61 7.18 -10.73 -6.93
N HIS A 62 7.77 -9.59 -6.57
CA HIS A 62 7.07 -8.56 -5.80
C HIS A 62 6.05 -7.77 -6.64
N GLY A 63 5.83 -8.16 -7.91
CA GLY A 63 4.78 -7.59 -8.75
C GLY A 63 3.44 -7.44 -8.01
N ASN A 64 3.03 -6.18 -7.85
CA ASN A 64 1.87 -5.66 -7.10
C ASN A 64 0.73 -6.67 -6.90
N SER A 65 0.70 -7.35 -5.75
CA SER A 65 -0.47 -8.12 -5.32
C SER A 65 -1.58 -7.22 -4.76
N MET A 66 -1.35 -5.91 -4.65
CA MET A 66 -2.39 -4.93 -4.33
C MET A 66 -3.24 -4.65 -5.57
N GLY A 67 -4.12 -5.59 -5.91
CA GLY A 67 -5.15 -5.36 -6.91
C GLY A 67 -6.12 -4.31 -6.38
N THR A 68 -5.92 -3.04 -6.76
CA THR A 68 -6.91 -1.99 -6.58
C THR A 68 -8.05 -2.19 -7.57
N ARG A 69 -9.20 -1.61 -7.28
CA ARG A 69 -10.38 -1.67 -8.16
C ARG A 69 -10.81 -0.26 -8.54
N THR A 70 -11.32 -0.09 -9.75
CA THR A 70 -12.05 1.13 -10.13
C THR A 70 -13.48 1.08 -9.59
N VAL A 71 -14.19 2.20 -9.63
CA VAL A 71 -15.60 2.28 -9.20
C VAL A 71 -16.48 1.40 -10.10
N GLU A 72 -16.19 1.35 -11.39
CA GLU A 72 -16.89 0.59 -12.43
C GLU A 72 -16.77 -0.91 -12.11
N GLN A 73 -15.55 -1.38 -11.81
CA GLN A 73 -15.32 -2.77 -11.42
C GLN A 73 -16.02 -3.15 -10.11
N VAL A 74 -16.18 -2.19 -9.19
CA VAL A 74 -16.96 -2.40 -7.96
C VAL A 74 -18.45 -2.48 -8.29
N HIS A 75 -18.96 -1.57 -9.14
CA HIS A 75 -20.33 -1.56 -9.58
C HIS A 75 -20.71 -2.86 -10.31
N GLU A 76 -19.89 -3.33 -11.25
CA GLU A 76 -20.07 -4.61 -11.94
C GLU A 76 -20.12 -5.80 -10.98
N ALA A 77 -19.31 -5.78 -9.91
CA ALA A 77 -19.34 -6.83 -8.90
C ALA A 77 -20.60 -6.77 -8.02
N LEU A 78 -21.14 -5.58 -7.77
CA LEU A 78 -22.38 -5.39 -7.00
C LEU A 78 -23.62 -5.83 -7.79
N GLU A 79 -23.67 -5.55 -9.09
CA GLU A 79 -24.76 -6.01 -9.96
C GLU A 79 -24.89 -7.54 -9.97
N GLN A 80 -23.75 -8.25 -9.88
CA GLN A 80 -23.71 -9.71 -9.81
C GLN A 80 -24.25 -10.30 -8.50
N VAL A 81 -24.50 -9.48 -7.48
CA VAL A 81 -25.03 -9.91 -6.16
C VAL A 81 -26.27 -9.12 -5.74
N LYS A 82 -26.94 -8.47 -6.70
CA LYS A 82 -28.16 -7.68 -6.44
C LYS A 82 -29.33 -8.51 -5.94
N ASP A 83 -29.29 -9.83 -6.09
CA ASP A 83 -30.23 -10.76 -5.47
C ASP A 83 -30.09 -10.79 -3.94
N VAL A 84 -28.90 -10.50 -3.43
CA VAL A 84 -28.55 -10.57 -1.99
C VAL A 84 -28.56 -9.18 -1.33
N TRP A 85 -28.07 -8.18 -2.06
CA TRP A 85 -27.80 -6.84 -1.53
C TRP A 85 -28.56 -5.74 -2.30
N SER A 86 -29.02 -4.72 -1.59
CA SER A 86 -29.37 -3.41 -2.15
C SER A 86 -28.18 -2.46 -1.99
N ILE A 87 -27.88 -1.68 -3.02
CA ILE A 87 -26.86 -0.63 -2.94
C ILE A 87 -27.53 0.60 -2.35
N GLU A 88 -27.17 0.96 -1.12
CA GLU A 88 -27.68 2.18 -0.46
C GLU A 88 -26.80 3.39 -0.74
N HIS A 89 -25.49 3.16 -0.87
CA HIS A 89 -24.51 4.20 -1.21
C HIS A 89 -23.29 3.59 -1.90
N LEU A 90 -22.78 4.26 -2.94
CA LEU A 90 -21.50 4.00 -3.57
C LEU A 90 -20.87 5.35 -3.91
N SER A 91 -19.67 5.60 -3.40
CA SER A 91 -18.89 6.79 -3.77
C SER A 91 -17.39 6.51 -3.75
N GLN A 92 -16.65 7.31 -4.51
CA GLN A 92 -15.20 7.45 -4.38
C GLN A 92 -14.91 8.77 -3.66
N LYS A 93 -13.95 8.76 -2.73
CA LYS A 93 -13.43 9.97 -2.11
C LYS A 93 -11.93 9.87 -1.91
N ASP A 94 -11.25 11.00 -2.02
CA ASP A 94 -9.84 11.09 -1.70
C ASP A 94 -9.66 11.43 -0.22
N ALA A 95 -8.88 10.60 0.46
CA ALA A 95 -8.46 10.84 1.84
C ALA A 95 -7.06 11.43 1.84
N LEU A 96 -6.91 12.62 2.43
CA LEU A 96 -5.59 13.18 2.72
C LEU A 96 -4.96 12.37 3.85
N HIS A 97 -3.69 11.99 3.69
CA HIS A 97 -2.99 11.32 4.78
C HIS A 97 -2.87 12.26 5.99
N PRO A 98 -3.25 11.81 7.20
CA PRO A 98 -3.31 12.67 8.37
C PRO A 98 -1.95 13.30 8.74
N GLY A 99 -0.84 12.60 8.45
CA GLY A 99 0.51 13.13 8.64
C GLY A 99 0.82 14.40 7.82
N TYR A 100 0.08 14.67 6.73
CA TYR A 100 0.29 15.90 5.95
C TYR A 100 -0.19 17.13 6.73
N SER A 101 -1.25 17.01 7.52
CA SER A 101 -1.70 18.10 8.39
C SER A 101 -0.63 18.46 9.43
N SER A 102 0.04 17.47 10.02
CA SER A 102 1.16 17.71 10.94
C SER A 102 2.35 18.39 10.25
N TYR A 103 2.63 18.06 8.98
CA TYR A 103 3.61 18.79 8.18
C TYR A 103 3.21 20.26 7.98
N LEU A 104 1.95 20.53 7.63
CA LEU A 104 1.45 21.90 7.44
C LEU A 104 1.54 22.73 8.72
N GLU A 105 1.23 22.13 9.86
CA GLU A 105 1.38 22.75 11.19
C GLU A 105 2.84 23.08 11.49
N ALA A 106 3.77 22.15 11.22
CA ALA A 106 5.20 22.37 11.40
C ALA A 106 5.77 23.46 10.47
N CYS A 107 5.10 23.74 9.34
CA CYS A 107 5.50 24.80 8.42
C CYS A 107 5.10 26.22 8.88
N VAL A 108 4.21 26.36 9.86
CA VAL A 108 3.72 27.67 10.32
C VAL A 108 4.86 28.46 10.95
N GLY A 109 5.27 29.54 10.30
CA GLY A 109 6.37 30.41 10.77
C GLY A 109 7.78 29.82 10.59
N ALA A 110 7.89 28.67 9.91
CA ALA A 110 9.16 27.98 9.67
C ALA A 110 9.90 28.57 8.45
N GLY A 111 11.24 28.55 8.50
CA GLY A 111 12.11 28.82 7.36
C GLY A 111 12.13 27.66 6.35
N GLU A 112 12.70 27.90 5.16
CA GLU A 112 12.69 26.90 4.07
C GLU A 112 13.39 25.58 4.44
N ASP A 113 14.51 25.64 5.16
CA ASP A 113 15.21 24.43 5.62
C ASP A 113 14.36 23.63 6.61
N GLN A 114 13.66 24.32 7.53
CA GLN A 114 12.77 23.68 8.50
C GLN A 114 11.55 23.04 7.83
N LYS A 115 10.99 23.68 6.79
CA LYS A 115 9.90 23.10 6.00
C LYS A 115 10.36 21.84 5.27
N ARG A 116 11.58 21.86 4.72
CA ARG A 116 12.17 20.68 4.07
C ARG A 116 12.33 19.53 5.06
N ASP A 117 12.89 19.80 6.24
CA ASP A 117 13.06 18.78 7.29
C ASP A 117 11.70 18.21 7.73
N ALA A 118 10.70 19.07 7.93
CA ALA A 118 9.34 18.65 8.25
C ALA A 118 8.72 17.77 7.15
N TYR A 119 8.97 18.07 5.87
CA TYR A 119 8.51 17.24 4.77
C TYR A 119 9.22 15.88 4.75
N VAL A 120 10.53 15.83 5.01
CA VAL A 120 11.30 14.59 5.10
C VAL A 120 10.77 13.69 6.22
N ASP A 121 10.38 14.26 7.37
CA ASP A 121 9.77 13.51 8.46
C ASP A 121 8.38 12.97 8.11
N PHE A 122 7.57 13.77 7.40
CA PHE A 122 6.30 13.32 6.84
C PHE A 122 6.50 12.17 5.84
N ALA A 123 7.42 12.32 4.88
CA ALA A 123 7.76 11.29 3.90
C ALA A 123 8.26 10.00 4.57
N ARG A 124 9.07 10.12 5.63
CA ARG A 124 9.53 8.99 6.44
C ARG A 124 8.36 8.24 7.05
N THR A 125 7.35 8.95 7.56
CA THR A 125 6.12 8.34 8.09
C THR A 125 5.40 7.52 7.02
N LEU A 126 5.30 8.02 5.79
CA LEU A 126 4.67 7.29 4.68
C LEU A 126 5.44 6.02 4.30
N VAL A 127 6.77 6.10 4.26
CA VAL A 127 7.65 4.96 3.98
C VAL A 127 7.52 3.91 5.09
N GLU A 128 7.59 4.31 6.36
CA GLU A 128 7.45 3.40 7.50
C GLU A 128 6.08 2.69 7.50
N MET A 129 4.99 3.44 7.30
CA MET A 129 3.64 2.88 7.19
C MET A 129 3.59 1.82 6.10
N THR A 130 4.16 2.11 4.94
CA THR A 130 4.13 1.21 3.79
C THR A 130 4.96 -0.04 4.06
N TYR A 131 6.20 0.10 4.53
CA TYR A 131 7.02 -1.07 4.85
C TYR A 131 6.45 -1.90 5.99
N ALA A 132 5.73 -1.31 6.95
CA ALA A 132 5.03 -2.09 7.98
C ALA A 132 4.01 -3.08 7.36
N VAL A 133 3.31 -2.67 6.29
CA VAL A 133 2.36 -3.52 5.56
C VAL A 133 3.08 -4.53 4.65
N TYR A 134 4.14 -4.10 3.95
CA TYR A 134 4.77 -4.90 2.89
C TYR A 134 5.87 -5.84 3.36
N THR A 135 6.53 -5.55 4.49
CA THR A 135 7.67 -6.33 5.00
C THR A 135 7.37 -7.82 5.08
N PRO A 136 6.23 -8.29 5.63
CA PRO A 136 5.94 -9.73 5.69
C PRO A 136 5.95 -10.41 4.32
N PHE A 137 5.42 -9.76 3.29
CA PHE A 137 5.38 -10.28 1.91
C PHE A 137 6.76 -10.25 1.25
N LEU A 138 7.51 -9.17 1.46
CA LEU A 138 8.88 -9.04 0.96
C LEU A 138 9.81 -10.10 1.56
N LEU A 139 9.76 -10.29 2.89
CA LEU A 139 10.54 -11.35 3.56
C LEU A 139 10.14 -12.74 3.06
N GLN A 140 8.85 -12.99 2.84
CA GLN A 140 8.41 -14.25 2.25
C GLN A 140 9.00 -14.46 0.84
N ALA A 141 9.05 -13.42 0.00
CA ALA A 141 9.63 -13.49 -1.33
C ALA A 141 11.15 -13.74 -1.27
N ILE A 142 11.87 -13.03 -0.41
CA ILE A 142 13.32 -13.19 -0.19
C ILE A 142 13.65 -14.62 0.25
N ARG A 143 12.94 -15.14 1.26
CA ARG A 143 13.16 -16.50 1.77
C ARG A 143 12.87 -17.56 0.70
N LYS A 144 11.82 -17.37 -0.11
CA LYS A 144 11.53 -18.26 -1.25
C LYS A 144 12.63 -18.23 -2.31
N ALA A 145 13.17 -17.06 -2.64
CA ALA A 145 14.28 -16.94 -3.58
C ALA A 145 15.53 -17.67 -3.07
N LYS A 146 15.91 -17.45 -1.80
CA LYS A 146 17.03 -18.16 -1.15
C LYS A 146 16.87 -19.69 -1.19
N ASN A 147 15.66 -20.19 -0.94
CA ASN A 147 15.38 -21.63 -0.94
C ASN A 147 15.36 -22.26 -2.35
N ASN A 148 14.97 -21.51 -3.38
CA ASN A 148 14.97 -22.01 -4.76
C ASN A 148 16.38 -22.03 -5.39
N GLY A 149 17.32 -21.22 -4.87
CA GLY A 149 18.72 -21.20 -5.29
C GLY A 149 19.65 -22.10 -4.46
N SER A 150 19.19 -22.63 -3.32
CA SER A 150 20.04 -23.40 -2.39
C SER A 150 19.64 -24.87 -2.34
N SER A 151 20.34 -25.71 -3.10
CA SER A 151 20.39 -27.17 -2.90
C SER A 151 21.26 -27.57 -1.70
N ASN A 152 21.17 -26.85 -0.58
CA ASN A 152 21.72 -27.26 0.72
C ASN A 152 21.03 -26.51 1.84
N GLY A 153 20.32 -27.24 2.70
CA GLY A 153 19.67 -26.72 3.89
C GLY A 153 20.71 -26.25 4.90
N ALA A 154 20.88 -24.93 5.01
CA ALA A 154 21.53 -24.30 6.16
C ALA A 154 20.45 -23.59 6.98
N GLU A 155 20.46 -23.86 8.28
CA GLU A 155 19.54 -23.34 9.29
C GLU A 155 19.40 -21.81 9.20
N VAL A 156 18.15 -21.33 9.16
CA VAL A 156 17.83 -19.90 9.30
C VAL A 156 18.06 -19.51 10.76
N GLY A 157 19.31 -19.31 11.13
CA GLY A 157 19.73 -18.80 12.45
C GLY A 157 19.51 -17.29 12.61
N ALA A 158 19.83 -16.76 13.79
CA ALA A 158 19.74 -15.33 14.14
C ALA A 158 20.49 -14.39 13.15
N SER A 159 21.48 -14.89 12.41
CA SER A 159 22.18 -14.16 11.33
C SER A 159 21.22 -13.75 10.21
N GLY A 160 20.34 -14.65 9.78
CA GLY A 160 19.40 -14.38 8.69
C GLY A 160 18.36 -13.32 9.06
N ALA A 161 17.92 -13.28 10.32
CA ALA A 161 16.98 -12.27 10.80
C ALA A 161 17.61 -10.87 10.86
N ASN A 162 18.89 -10.77 11.23
CA ASN A 162 19.60 -9.49 11.27
C ASN A 162 19.89 -8.97 9.84
N GLU A 163 20.29 -9.84 8.92
CA GLU A 163 20.46 -9.51 7.50
C GLU A 163 19.15 -9.04 6.86
N GLU A 164 18.04 -9.72 7.14
CA GLU A 164 16.72 -9.33 6.66
C GLU A 164 16.33 -7.94 7.18
N LYS A 165 16.54 -7.67 8.48
CA LYS A 165 16.27 -6.35 9.06
C LYS A 165 17.12 -5.25 8.41
N GLU A 166 18.42 -5.49 8.24
CA GLU A 166 19.33 -4.53 7.62
C GLU A 166 18.95 -4.23 6.16
N LEU A 167 18.56 -5.26 5.41
CA LEU A 167 18.06 -5.10 4.05
C LEU A 167 16.79 -4.24 4.01
N ILE A 168 15.82 -4.51 4.89
CA ILE A 168 14.59 -3.71 4.97
C ILE A 168 14.90 -2.24 5.30
N GLU A 169 15.79 -1.97 6.25
CA GLU A 169 16.18 -0.60 6.61
C GLU A 169 16.89 0.12 5.45
N LYS A 170 17.77 -0.57 4.71
CA LYS A 170 18.39 -0.04 3.49
C LYS A 170 17.35 0.31 2.43
N LEU A 171 16.37 -0.57 2.22
CA LEU A 171 15.31 -0.36 1.25
C LEU A 171 14.42 0.81 1.64
N LYS A 172 14.02 0.93 2.91
CA LYS A 172 13.30 2.10 3.44
C LYS A 172 14.05 3.39 3.19
N HIS A 173 15.35 3.42 3.53
CA HIS A 173 16.17 4.61 3.33
C HIS A 173 16.24 5.04 1.86
N ARG A 174 16.41 4.09 0.93
CA ARG A 174 16.38 4.36 -0.51
C ARG A 174 15.01 4.84 -0.99
N SER A 175 13.93 4.19 -0.55
CA SER A 175 12.56 4.61 -0.90
C SER A 175 12.26 6.03 -0.42
N LEU A 176 12.74 6.40 0.77
CA LEU A 176 12.62 7.76 1.28
C LEU A 176 13.33 8.78 0.38
N GLY A 177 14.56 8.50 -0.04
CA GLY A 177 15.30 9.35 -0.97
C GLY A 177 14.54 9.56 -2.27
N TYR A 178 14.16 8.48 -2.95
CA TYR A 178 13.41 8.57 -4.22
C TYR A 178 12.05 9.24 -4.09
N TYR A 179 11.36 9.05 -2.95
CA TYR A 179 10.08 9.70 -2.71
C TYR A 179 10.26 11.21 -2.52
N CYS A 180 11.21 11.63 -1.69
CA CYS A 180 11.51 13.05 -1.48
C CYS A 180 11.97 13.75 -2.77
N GLU A 181 12.75 13.09 -3.62
CA GLU A 181 13.17 13.66 -4.92
C GLU A 181 11.99 13.96 -5.85
N ARG A 182 10.90 13.19 -5.75
CA ARG A 182 9.75 13.27 -6.66
C ARG A 182 8.63 14.15 -6.13
N GLU A 183 8.32 13.97 -4.85
CA GLU A 183 7.07 14.44 -4.28
C GLU A 183 7.27 15.60 -3.31
N MET A 184 8.48 16.17 -3.18
CA MET A 184 8.79 17.24 -2.22
C MET A 184 7.69 18.31 -2.15
N GLY A 185 7.14 18.54 -0.95
CA GLY A 185 6.07 19.52 -0.71
C GLY A 185 4.67 19.10 -1.17
N SER A 186 4.50 17.93 -1.78
CA SER A 186 3.22 17.45 -2.31
C SER A 186 2.38 16.73 -1.25
N PRO A 187 1.05 16.94 -1.24
CA PRO A 187 0.13 16.22 -0.36
C PRO A 187 0.00 14.76 -0.75
N PHE A 188 -0.12 13.86 0.22
CA PHE A 188 -0.35 12.44 -0.05
C PHE A 188 -1.84 12.10 0.03
N TRP A 189 -2.44 11.83 -1.13
CA TRP A 189 -3.86 11.45 -1.26
C TRP A 189 -4.01 9.96 -1.51
N ILE A 190 -4.97 9.35 -0.83
CA ILE A 190 -5.35 7.95 -1.03
C ILE A 190 -6.80 7.94 -1.51
N PRO A 191 -7.08 7.50 -2.75
CA PRO A 191 -8.44 7.33 -3.23
C PRO A 191 -9.08 6.09 -2.57
N TYR A 192 -10.27 6.25 -2.01
CA TYR A 192 -11.06 5.20 -1.37
C TYR A 192 -12.42 5.07 -2.02
N ILE A 193 -12.87 3.82 -2.19
CA ILE A 193 -14.27 3.51 -2.44
C ILE A 193 -14.98 3.25 -1.12
N TYR A 194 -16.15 3.87 -0.96
CA TYR A 194 -17.08 3.66 0.13
C TYR A 194 -18.35 3.02 -0.41
N VAL A 195 -18.71 1.85 0.11
CA VAL A 195 -19.92 1.14 -0.25
C VAL A 195 -20.76 0.89 1.00
N ARG A 196 -22.04 1.24 0.95
CA ARG A 196 -23.03 0.85 1.94
C ARG A 196 -24.08 -0.04 1.27
N LEU A 197 -24.25 -1.24 1.79
CA LEU A 197 -25.16 -2.25 1.28
C LEU A 197 -26.21 -2.60 2.34
N GLY A 198 -27.46 -2.71 1.92
CA GLY A 198 -28.56 -3.23 2.73
C GLY A 198 -28.87 -4.68 2.37
N ARG A 199 -29.09 -5.53 3.37
CA ARG A 199 -29.48 -6.93 3.16
C ARG A 199 -30.95 -6.98 2.72
N LYS A 200 -31.19 -7.60 1.56
CA LYS A 200 -32.53 -7.86 1.03
C LYS A 200 -33.29 -8.95 1.79
#